data_AF-K2CZ14-F1
#
_entry.id   AF-K2CZ14-F1
#
_cell.length_a   1.000
_cell.length_b   1.000
_cell.length_c   1.000
_cell.angle_alpha   90.00
_cell.angle_beta   90.00
_cell.angle_gamma   90.00
#
_symmetry.space_group_name_H-M   'P 1'
#
loop_
_entity.id
_entity.type
_entity.pdbx_description
1 polymer ?
#
loop_
_entity_poly.entity_id
_entity_poly.type
_entity_poly.pdbx_seq_one_letter_code
_entity_poly.pdbx_strand_id
1 'polypeptide(L)'
;ASAPELSEQYESNIPGLYIIGALGGSPLIKQALNQGYEVIEYILGNSVEAADEPLLKQKISGFNASCSVNEGLAIIRRNAPILAGLNALQLRELLLESNVLTPKPGEIIFKYDDYTSSFFSILEGELAVLVKAKDGSEIYFQVKARNFFGEMGLISGRRRSATVKAITDCVLIETPRRSMLKLINSVESVRRKLDEVSMKRVVRNCLTNTLPESELNYLLKGATIKRYKAGDVIFNQGDKADGLYLIRRGSIIISRKIGGKEEVLSYIVTGNYLGEMALVSERPRSATARAASETEIVLLRASEVIAVLERNTELRDQLVLRYREYAAYDKKRGEQQGKLESLFNFLIQQGVGEATDVLLIDYSLCIRCNRCEAACADTHKGIPLFKREAGITHGHVHLPNACRHCEHPYCMLDCPPNVIHRSVNGEVFIAEGCIGCGNCKNNCPYDAIQMAVVDPNFKKPNLWQALLGHANRGGVEHISDDILAKNAIKCDLCKDNLSGPACVRSCPTGAALRVSPEDLSQTMRGSSVEAE
;
A
#
# COMPACT_ATOMS: atom_id res chain seq x y z
N ALA A 1 29.19 -0.15 -5.27
CA ALA A 1 30.19 0.12 -4.23
C ALA A 1 29.48 0.00 -2.89
N SER A 2 30.05 -0.72 -1.92
CA SER A 2 29.56 -0.64 -0.54
C SER A 2 29.65 0.81 -0.07
N ALA A 3 28.71 1.27 0.74
CA ALA A 3 28.88 2.53 1.46
C ALA A 3 30.20 2.45 2.27
N PRO A 4 30.96 3.55 2.40
CA PRO A 4 32.12 3.57 3.26
C PRO A 4 31.72 3.12 4.67
N GLU A 5 32.50 2.22 5.25
CA GLU A 5 32.32 1.84 6.66
C GLU A 5 32.68 3.06 7.50
N LEU A 6 31.74 3.51 8.34
CA LEU A 6 31.94 4.63 9.23
C LEU A 6 32.06 4.14 10.67
N SER A 7 32.97 4.77 11.42
CA SER A 7 33.05 4.64 12.87
C SER A 7 31.83 5.27 13.56
N GLU A 8 31.72 5.09 14.87
CA GLU A 8 30.69 5.79 15.68
C GLU A 8 30.86 7.32 15.67
N GLN A 9 32.03 7.81 15.26
CA GLN A 9 32.38 9.22 15.12
C GLN A 9 32.35 9.70 13.67
N TYR A 10 31.69 8.95 12.78
CA TYR A 10 31.53 9.27 11.36
C TYR A 10 32.83 9.30 10.54
N GLU A 11 33.95 8.83 11.10
CA GLU A 11 35.19 8.68 10.36
C GLU A 11 35.08 7.50 9.39
N SER A 12 35.43 7.72 8.14
CA SER A 12 35.42 6.66 7.13
C SER A 12 36.62 5.73 7.26
N ASN A 13 36.63 4.67 6.47
CA ASN A 13 37.79 3.80 6.31
C ASN A 13 39.02 4.50 5.67
N ILE A 14 38.90 5.78 5.28
CA ILE A 14 40.03 6.64 4.90
C ILE A 14 40.32 7.56 6.09
N PRO A 15 41.48 7.42 6.75
CA PRO A 15 41.82 8.22 7.93
C PRO A 15 41.73 9.73 7.67
N GLY A 16 41.10 10.45 8.60
CA GLY A 16 40.89 11.90 8.51
C GLY A 16 39.77 12.33 7.56
N LEU A 17 39.11 11.41 6.85
CA LEU A 17 37.91 11.69 6.05
C LEU A 17 36.66 11.32 6.84
N TYR A 18 35.85 12.32 7.19
CA TYR A 18 34.59 12.17 7.91
C TYR A 18 33.40 12.37 6.98
N ILE A 19 32.36 11.56 7.13
CA ILE A 19 31.18 11.59 6.27
C ILE A 19 29.93 11.74 7.14
N ILE A 20 29.30 12.92 7.02
CA ILE A 20 28.07 13.27 7.73
C ILE A 20 26.88 13.31 6.77
N GLY A 21 25.68 13.21 7.32
CA GLY A 21 24.41 13.12 6.59
C GLY A 21 23.72 11.78 6.84
N ALA A 22 22.62 11.55 6.12
CA ALA A 22 21.90 10.30 6.26
C ALA A 22 22.61 9.16 5.52
N LEU A 23 23.00 8.16 6.29
CA LEU A 23 23.54 6.90 5.77
C LEU A 23 22.44 6.04 5.13
N GLY A 24 21.16 6.35 5.42
CA GLY A 24 19.96 5.74 4.85
C GLY A 24 19.11 6.63 3.93
N GLY A 25 19.60 7.80 3.50
CA GLY A 25 18.91 8.65 2.51
C GLY A 25 17.72 9.48 3.03
N SER A 26 17.82 10.06 4.23
CA SER A 26 16.90 11.10 4.73
C SER A 26 17.53 12.50 4.66
N PRO A 27 16.82 13.55 4.21
CA PRO A 27 17.30 14.91 4.33
C PRO A 27 16.80 15.48 5.65
N LEU A 28 17.68 15.64 6.63
CA LEU A 28 17.46 16.63 7.67
C LEU A 28 18.75 17.45 7.75
N ILE A 29 18.70 18.66 7.20
CA ILE A 29 19.75 19.66 7.37
C ILE A 29 20.17 19.71 8.85
N LYS A 30 19.19 19.67 9.77
CA LYS A 30 19.43 19.61 11.21
C LYS A 30 20.27 18.41 11.67
N GLN A 31 20.02 17.21 11.14
CA GLN A 31 20.77 16.03 11.50
C GLN A 31 22.21 16.10 10.97
N ALA A 32 22.38 16.51 9.72
CA ALA A 32 23.71 16.73 9.15
C ALA A 32 24.48 17.82 9.91
N LEU A 33 23.81 18.90 10.35
CA LEU A 33 24.42 19.94 11.17
C LEU A 33 24.86 19.41 12.54
N ASN A 34 24.01 18.64 13.21
CA ASN A 34 24.35 18.02 14.50
C ASN A 34 25.54 17.06 14.36
N GLN A 35 25.52 16.20 13.35
CA GLN A 35 26.62 15.27 13.05
C GLN A 35 27.91 16.02 12.71
N GLY A 36 27.82 17.11 11.95
CA GLY A 36 28.96 17.97 11.64
C GLY A 36 29.56 18.59 12.89
N TYR A 37 28.72 19.03 13.83
CA TYR A 37 29.16 19.52 15.14
C TYR A 37 29.85 18.41 15.94
N GLU A 38 29.25 17.23 16.04
CA GLU A 38 29.83 16.05 16.73
C GLU A 38 31.21 15.68 16.17
N VAL A 39 31.35 15.66 14.84
CA VAL A 39 32.62 15.40 14.14
C VAL A 39 33.67 16.46 14.47
N ILE A 40 33.30 17.74 14.43
CA ILE A 40 34.24 18.83 14.73
C ILE A 40 34.75 18.72 16.17
N GLU A 41 33.86 18.49 17.13
CA GLU A 41 34.23 18.35 18.54
C GLU A 41 35.12 17.13 18.77
N TYR A 42 34.82 16.01 18.11
CA TYR A 42 35.68 14.83 18.14
C TYR A 42 37.09 15.12 17.60
N ILE A 43 37.20 15.82 16.46
CA ILE A 43 38.49 16.24 15.89
C ILE A 43 39.28 17.14 16.86
N LEU A 44 38.57 17.98 17.63
CA LEU A 44 39.17 18.84 18.66
C LEU A 44 39.54 18.07 19.96
N GLY A 45 39.25 16.77 20.03
CA GLY A 45 39.51 15.94 21.21
C GLY A 45 38.47 16.08 22.33
N ASN A 46 37.35 16.74 22.06
CA ASN A 46 36.27 16.91 23.01
C ASN A 46 35.33 15.70 22.95
N SER A 47 34.92 15.21 24.13
CA SER A 47 33.90 14.17 24.23
C SER A 47 32.52 14.82 24.29
N VAL A 48 31.70 14.61 23.25
CA VAL A 48 30.35 15.16 23.16
C VAL A 48 29.35 14.03 23.03
N GLU A 49 28.29 14.08 23.82
CA GLU A 49 27.19 13.13 23.71
C GLU A 49 26.43 13.43 22.41
N ALA A 50 26.17 12.38 21.60
CA ALA A 50 25.46 12.54 20.34
C ALA A 50 24.07 13.15 20.57
N ALA A 51 23.64 14.05 19.68
CA ALA A 51 22.42 14.84 19.86
C ALA A 51 21.14 13.99 19.91
N ASP A 52 21.19 12.77 19.37
CA ASP A 52 20.11 11.79 19.38
C ASP A 52 20.09 10.90 20.64
N GLU A 53 21.16 10.91 21.46
CA GLU A 53 21.32 10.04 22.62
C GLU A 53 20.19 10.20 23.65
N PRO A 54 19.74 11.41 24.05
CA PRO A 54 18.65 11.53 25.02
C PRO A 54 17.32 10.94 24.52
N LEU A 55 17.02 11.10 23.24
CA LEU A 55 15.82 10.56 22.60
C LEU A 55 15.86 9.03 22.53
N LEU A 56 17.04 8.48 22.19
CA LEU A 56 17.23 7.03 22.14
C LEU A 56 17.21 6.41 23.53
N LYS A 57 17.82 7.04 24.54
CA LYS A 57 17.70 6.63 25.95
C LYS A 57 16.24 6.54 26.39
N GLN A 58 15.43 7.54 26.05
CA GLN A 58 14.00 7.55 26.37
C GLN A 58 13.24 6.40 25.69
N LYS A 59 13.56 6.07 24.44
CA LYS A 59 12.91 4.94 23.74
C LYS A 59 13.35 3.59 24.30
N ILE A 60 14.63 3.42 24.60
CA ILE A 60 15.22 2.17 25.10
C ILE A 60 14.80 1.90 26.54
N SER A 61 14.62 2.94 27.35
CA SER A 61 14.18 2.79 28.74
C SER A 61 12.83 2.09 28.88
N GLY A 62 12.01 2.07 27.83
CA GLY A 62 10.76 1.34 27.76
C GLY A 62 10.91 -0.18 27.97
N PHE A 63 12.07 -0.77 27.64
CA PHE A 63 12.34 -2.19 27.92
C PHE A 63 13.58 -2.43 28.79
N ASN A 64 14.49 -1.45 28.90
CA ASN A 64 15.61 -1.53 29.82
C ASN A 64 16.07 -0.14 30.28
N ALA A 65 15.54 0.31 31.42
CA ALA A 65 15.78 1.65 31.97
C ALA A 65 17.21 1.94 32.42
N SER A 66 18.04 0.91 32.62
CA SER A 66 19.38 1.04 33.21
C SER A 66 20.52 0.90 32.20
N CYS A 67 20.22 0.69 30.92
CA CYS A 67 21.24 0.48 29.90
C CYS A 67 21.60 1.76 29.13
N SER A 68 22.86 1.86 28.73
CA SER A 68 23.32 2.85 27.75
C SER A 68 22.67 2.60 26.38
N VAL A 69 22.67 3.59 25.49
CA VAL A 69 22.11 3.40 24.14
C VAL A 69 22.84 2.28 23.42
N ASN A 70 24.17 2.22 23.50
CA ASN A 70 24.96 1.17 22.85
C ASN A 70 24.61 -0.25 23.35
N GLU A 71 24.36 -0.42 24.65
CA GLU A 71 23.87 -1.69 25.20
C GLU A 71 22.47 -2.02 24.70
N GLY A 72 21.57 -1.04 24.65
CA GLY A 72 20.23 -1.19 24.09
C GLY A 72 20.26 -1.59 22.60
N LEU A 73 21.11 -0.95 21.80
CA LEU A 73 21.34 -1.30 20.39
C LEU A 73 21.85 -2.75 20.26
N ALA A 74 22.76 -3.18 21.14
CA ALA A 74 23.26 -4.55 21.16
C ALA A 74 22.16 -5.57 21.49
N ILE A 75 21.29 -5.27 22.47
CA ILE A 75 20.12 -6.09 22.80
C ILE A 75 19.19 -6.22 21.57
N ILE A 76 18.90 -5.10 20.91
CA ILE A 76 18.04 -5.07 19.72
C ILE A 76 18.63 -5.94 18.60
N ARG A 77 19.92 -5.79 18.28
CA ARG A 77 20.58 -6.62 17.25
C ARG A 77 20.56 -8.10 17.60
N ARG A 78 20.73 -8.45 18.87
CA ARG A 78 20.69 -9.84 19.34
C ARG A 78 19.29 -10.45 19.28
N ASN A 79 18.26 -9.66 19.59
CA ASN A 79 16.89 -10.12 19.75
C ASN A 79 16.01 -9.87 18.50
N ALA A 80 16.43 -9.06 17.54
CA ALA A 80 15.77 -8.85 16.24
C ALA A 80 16.70 -9.24 15.08
N PRO A 81 16.74 -10.52 14.67
CA PRO A 81 17.67 -11.01 13.64
C PRO A 81 17.60 -10.28 12.30
N ILE A 82 16.44 -9.74 11.92
CA ILE A 82 16.31 -8.95 10.68
C ILE A 82 17.15 -7.66 10.72
N LEU A 83 17.38 -7.10 11.92
CA LEU A 83 18.14 -5.86 12.14
C LEU A 83 19.62 -6.13 12.48
N ALA A 84 20.04 -7.38 12.62
CA ALA A 84 21.39 -7.73 13.08
C ALA A 84 22.52 -7.23 12.17
N GLY A 85 22.22 -7.11 10.86
CA GLY A 85 23.16 -6.63 9.84
C GLY A 85 23.30 -5.11 9.75
N LEU A 86 22.55 -4.34 10.53
CA LEU A 86 22.69 -2.89 10.60
C LEU A 86 23.91 -2.52 11.46
N ASN A 87 24.65 -1.49 11.03
CA ASN A 87 25.66 -0.87 11.89
C ASN A 87 24.99 0.02 12.96
N ALA A 88 25.78 0.50 13.93
CA ALA A 88 25.26 1.29 15.04
C ALA A 88 24.52 2.55 14.56
N LEU A 89 25.12 3.32 13.65
CA LEU A 89 24.54 4.57 13.12
C LEU A 89 23.21 4.33 12.39
N GLN A 90 23.14 3.30 11.54
CA GLN A 90 21.90 2.91 10.84
C GLN A 90 20.79 2.50 11.80
N LEU A 91 21.13 1.78 12.87
CA LEU A 91 20.15 1.36 13.87
C LEU A 91 19.67 2.54 14.72
N ARG A 92 20.55 3.50 15.06
CA ARG A 92 20.17 4.75 15.72
C ARG A 92 19.18 5.54 14.86
N GLU A 93 19.49 5.74 13.58
CA GLU A 93 18.61 6.44 12.62
C GLU A 93 17.23 5.75 12.53
N LEU A 94 17.21 4.42 12.42
CA LEU A 94 15.97 3.64 12.40
C LEU A 94 15.12 3.84 13.67
N LEU A 95 15.75 3.81 14.85
CA LEU A 95 15.06 3.91 16.13
C LEU A 95 14.49 5.30 16.40
N LEU A 96 15.13 6.35 15.88
CA LEU A 96 14.56 7.71 15.94
C LEU A 96 13.19 7.77 15.26
N GLU A 97 13.04 7.10 14.11
CA GLU A 97 11.78 7.01 13.36
C GLU A 97 10.83 5.90 13.86
N SER A 98 11.30 4.97 14.71
CA SER A 98 10.51 3.82 15.20
C SER A 98 9.90 4.06 16.59
N ASN A 99 8.81 3.37 16.91
CA ASN A 99 8.25 3.35 18.26
C ASN A 99 8.65 2.06 19.01
N VAL A 100 8.88 2.18 20.31
CA VAL A 100 9.03 1.01 21.19
C VAL A 100 7.70 0.80 21.91
N LEU A 101 7.10 -0.37 21.71
CA LEU A 101 5.80 -0.72 22.29
C LEU A 101 5.99 -1.82 23.33
N THR A 102 5.26 -1.72 24.45
CA THR A 102 5.30 -2.71 25.54
C THR A 102 3.92 -3.27 25.85
N PRO A 103 3.25 -3.95 24.88
CA PRO A 103 1.87 -4.34 25.06
C PRO A 103 1.70 -5.44 26.13
N LYS A 104 0.60 -5.33 26.87
CA LYS A 104 0.20 -6.29 27.91
C LYS A 104 -0.59 -7.46 27.34
N PRO A 105 -0.64 -8.62 28.04
CA PRO A 105 -1.46 -9.74 27.62
C PRO A 105 -2.89 -9.34 27.25
N GLY A 106 -3.36 -9.75 26.07
CA GLY A 106 -4.68 -9.42 25.55
C GLY A 106 -4.78 -8.13 24.73
N GLU A 107 -3.79 -7.23 24.81
CA GLU A 107 -3.79 -6.00 24.02
C GLU A 107 -3.63 -6.30 22.52
N ILE A 108 -4.38 -5.57 21.71
CA ILE A 108 -4.38 -5.70 20.25
C ILE A 108 -3.36 -4.74 19.67
N ILE A 109 -2.43 -5.27 18.86
CA ILE A 109 -1.42 -4.48 18.14
C ILE A 109 -2.04 -3.87 16.88
N PHE A 110 -2.76 -4.70 16.11
CA PHE A 110 -3.61 -4.26 15.01
C PHE A 110 -4.70 -5.30 14.75
N LYS A 111 -5.80 -4.87 14.13
CA LYS A 111 -6.92 -5.72 13.73
C LYS A 111 -6.85 -6.07 12.26
N TYR A 112 -7.53 -7.16 11.90
CA TYR A 112 -7.85 -7.47 10.52
C TYR A 112 -8.52 -6.26 9.85
N ASP A 113 -8.16 -6.03 8.59
CA ASP A 113 -8.63 -4.94 7.74
C ASP A 113 -8.13 -3.53 8.11
N ASP A 114 -7.28 -3.40 9.15
CA ASP A 114 -6.67 -2.10 9.47
C ASP A 114 -5.79 -1.60 8.31
N TYR A 115 -5.83 -0.28 8.08
CA TYR A 115 -5.00 0.39 7.06
C TYR A 115 -3.54 0.60 7.47
N THR A 116 -3.15 0.17 8.67
CA THR A 116 -1.77 0.29 9.13
C THR A 116 -0.85 -0.59 8.31
N SER A 117 0.38 -0.13 8.07
CA SER A 117 1.38 -0.88 7.29
C SER A 117 2.77 -0.87 7.91
N SER A 118 2.87 -0.46 9.18
CA SER A 118 4.08 -0.59 9.99
C SER A 118 4.53 -2.04 10.07
N PHE A 119 5.84 -2.20 10.19
CA PHE A 119 6.53 -3.46 10.42
C PHE A 119 6.87 -3.60 11.91
N PHE A 120 6.79 -4.79 12.47
CA PHE A 120 7.03 -5.01 13.90
C PHE A 120 8.11 -6.07 14.13
N SER A 121 9.19 -5.71 14.81
CA SER A 121 10.17 -6.67 15.34
C SER A 121 9.84 -7.04 16.77
N ILE A 122 9.85 -8.33 17.09
CA ILE A 122 9.54 -8.83 18.45
C ILE A 122 10.85 -9.04 19.19
N LEU A 123 11.14 -8.17 20.17
CA LEU A 123 12.31 -8.34 21.03
C LEU A 123 12.05 -9.37 22.12
N GLU A 124 10.87 -9.29 22.75
CA GLU A 124 10.47 -10.14 23.87
C GLU A 124 8.98 -10.46 23.80
N GLY A 125 8.59 -11.59 24.40
CA GLY A 125 7.20 -12.05 24.49
C GLY A 125 6.70 -12.90 23.33
N GLU A 126 5.40 -13.18 23.36
CA GLU A 126 4.70 -14.02 22.40
C GLU A 126 3.39 -13.36 21.96
N LEU A 127 3.09 -13.44 20.67
CA LEU A 127 1.88 -12.88 20.06
C LEU A 127 1.06 -13.95 19.36
N ALA A 128 -0.24 -13.72 19.36
CA ALA A 128 -1.23 -14.46 18.63
C ALA A 128 -1.57 -13.72 17.34
N VAL A 129 -1.50 -14.42 16.20
CA VAL A 129 -1.96 -13.95 14.89
C VAL A 129 -3.22 -14.73 14.54
N LEU A 130 -4.35 -14.02 14.47
CA LEU A 130 -5.65 -14.56 14.15
C LEU A 130 -5.98 -14.25 12.69
N VAL A 131 -6.03 -15.29 11.87
CA VAL A 131 -6.34 -15.20 10.44
C VAL A 131 -7.73 -15.77 10.21
N LYS A 132 -8.62 -14.99 9.61
CA LYS A 132 -9.91 -15.52 9.15
C LYS A 132 -9.68 -16.37 7.89
N ALA A 133 -10.06 -17.64 7.95
CA ALA A 133 -10.10 -18.53 6.81
C ALA A 133 -11.30 -18.19 5.91
N LYS A 134 -11.29 -18.72 4.68
CA LYS A 134 -12.32 -18.46 3.67
C LYS A 134 -13.70 -18.98 4.06
N ASP A 135 -13.76 -19.99 4.92
CA ASP A 135 -15.00 -20.57 5.47
C ASP A 135 -15.50 -19.81 6.70
N GLY A 136 -14.85 -18.71 7.08
CA GLY A 136 -15.18 -17.89 8.25
C GLY A 136 -14.58 -18.40 9.56
N SER A 137 -13.91 -19.56 9.57
CA SER A 137 -13.20 -20.05 10.75
C SER A 137 -11.98 -19.18 11.08
N GLU A 138 -11.59 -19.10 12.35
CA GLU A 138 -10.38 -18.37 12.77
C GLU A 138 -9.23 -19.34 13.01
N ILE A 139 -8.13 -19.13 12.29
CA ILE A 139 -6.90 -19.90 12.45
C ILE A 139 -5.94 -19.09 13.30
N TYR A 140 -5.41 -19.76 14.32
CA TYR A 140 -4.49 -19.18 15.28
C TYR A 140 -3.04 -19.59 14.97
N PHE A 141 -2.17 -18.59 14.83
CA PHE A 141 -0.72 -18.79 14.77
C PHE A 141 -0.04 -18.08 15.93
N GLN A 142 1.00 -18.69 16.47
CA GLN A 142 1.84 -18.07 17.49
C GLN A 142 3.13 -17.54 16.86
N VAL A 143 3.50 -16.31 17.19
CA VAL A 143 4.77 -15.70 16.78
C VAL A 143 5.51 -15.26 18.04
N LYS A 144 6.76 -15.70 18.18
CA LYS A 144 7.57 -15.47 19.39
C LYS A 144 8.68 -14.45 19.15
N ALA A 145 9.31 -13.98 20.22
CA ALA A 145 10.56 -13.22 20.20
C ALA A 145 11.56 -13.72 19.16
N ARG A 146 12.37 -12.81 18.62
CA ARG A 146 13.30 -13.04 17.49
C ARG A 146 12.65 -13.25 16.13
N ASN A 147 11.33 -13.12 16.03
CA ASN A 147 10.60 -13.04 14.77
C ASN A 147 10.04 -11.63 14.56
N PHE A 148 9.35 -11.44 13.45
CA PHE A 148 8.68 -10.20 13.10
C PHE A 148 7.32 -10.47 12.45
N PHE A 149 6.50 -9.43 12.36
CA PHE A 149 5.21 -9.48 11.70
C PHE A 149 4.84 -8.13 11.07
N GLY A 150 3.75 -8.12 10.30
CA GLY A 150 3.27 -6.94 9.59
C GLY A 150 3.90 -6.72 8.21
N GLU A 151 4.84 -7.57 7.79
CA GLU A 151 5.50 -7.50 6.49
C GLU A 151 4.54 -7.70 5.31
N MET A 152 3.43 -8.42 5.50
CA MET A 152 2.44 -8.59 4.42
C MET A 152 1.83 -7.24 4.03
N GLY A 153 1.36 -6.44 4.99
CA GLY A 153 0.84 -5.09 4.73
C GLY A 153 1.94 -4.14 4.23
N LEU A 154 3.16 -4.28 4.76
CA LEU A 154 4.33 -3.55 4.27
C LEU A 154 4.61 -3.82 2.78
N ILE A 155 4.68 -5.08 2.36
CA ILE A 155 5.06 -5.44 0.98
C ILE A 155 3.90 -5.19 0.02
N SER A 156 2.73 -5.72 0.33
CA SER A 156 1.56 -5.62 -0.54
C SER A 156 1.01 -4.20 -0.65
N GLY A 157 1.20 -3.38 0.39
CA GLY A 157 0.50 -2.10 0.53
C GLY A 157 -0.98 -2.24 0.89
N ARG A 158 -1.48 -3.46 1.13
CA ARG A 158 -2.87 -3.71 1.47
C ARG A 158 -3.12 -3.66 2.98
N ARG A 159 -4.40 -3.61 3.34
CA ARG A 159 -4.89 -3.73 4.72
C ARG A 159 -4.38 -4.99 5.42
N ARG A 160 -4.42 -4.98 6.74
CA ARG A 160 -3.97 -6.11 7.57
C ARG A 160 -4.78 -7.37 7.29
N SER A 161 -4.09 -8.45 6.93
CA SER A 161 -4.72 -9.75 6.64
C SER A 161 -5.06 -10.56 7.90
N ALA A 162 -4.80 -10.03 9.10
CA ALA A 162 -4.95 -10.74 10.36
C ALA A 162 -5.11 -9.75 11.52
N THR A 163 -5.67 -10.21 12.64
CA THR A 163 -5.59 -9.51 13.93
C THR A 163 -4.39 -10.03 14.70
N VAL A 164 -3.62 -9.15 15.33
CA VAL A 164 -2.49 -9.54 16.19
C VAL A 164 -2.73 -9.04 17.61
N LYS A 165 -2.63 -9.94 18.59
CA LYS A 165 -2.75 -9.62 20.02
C LYS A 165 -1.61 -10.21 20.83
N ALA A 166 -1.22 -9.54 21.91
CA ALA A 166 -0.21 -10.04 22.83
C ALA A 166 -0.76 -11.22 23.66
N ILE A 167 0.06 -12.26 23.85
CA ILE A 167 -0.25 -13.41 24.73
C ILE A 167 0.41 -13.20 26.09
N THR A 168 1.64 -12.69 26.07
CA THR A 168 2.43 -12.35 27.26
C THR A 168 2.71 -10.84 27.27
N ASP A 169 3.37 -10.33 28.30
CA ASP A 169 4.09 -9.07 28.18
C ASP A 169 5.06 -9.17 26.99
N CYS A 170 5.04 -8.17 26.12
CA CYS A 170 5.89 -8.13 24.94
C CYS A 170 6.68 -6.81 24.87
N VAL A 171 7.78 -6.84 24.12
CA VAL A 171 8.52 -5.65 23.72
C VAL A 171 8.68 -5.68 22.21
N LEU A 172 8.14 -4.68 21.53
CA LEU A 172 8.12 -4.58 20.07
C LEU A 172 8.80 -3.30 19.61
N ILE A 173 9.49 -3.38 18.46
CA ILE A 173 9.87 -2.19 17.69
C ILE A 173 8.90 -2.08 16.53
N GLU A 174 8.07 -1.03 16.54
CA GLU A 174 7.26 -0.62 15.41
C GLU A 174 8.09 0.29 14.49
N THR A 175 8.37 -0.19 13.28
CA THR A 175 9.04 0.57 12.23
C THR A 175 8.02 1.04 11.18
N PRO A 176 7.90 2.35 10.92
CA PRO A 176 7.02 2.88 9.89
C PRO A 176 7.35 2.35 8.50
N ARG A 177 6.32 2.25 7.63
CA ARG A 177 6.46 1.74 6.25
C ARG A 177 7.60 2.42 5.49
N ARG A 178 7.67 3.75 5.54
CA ARG A 178 8.69 4.54 4.81
C ARG A 178 10.11 4.15 5.24
N SER A 179 10.35 4.08 6.54
CA SER A 179 11.65 3.71 7.13
C SER A 179 12.04 2.29 6.74
N MET A 180 11.08 1.35 6.82
CA MET A 180 11.35 -0.04 6.47
C MET A 180 11.59 -0.23 4.96
N LEU A 181 10.85 0.46 4.08
CA LEU A 181 11.10 0.43 2.63
C LEU A 181 12.47 0.97 2.26
N LYS A 182 12.94 2.04 2.94
CA LYS A 182 14.31 2.54 2.78
C LYS A 182 15.33 1.46 3.15
N LEU A 183 15.18 0.83 4.32
CA LEU A 183 16.08 -0.26 4.76
C LEU A 183 16.10 -1.43 3.77
N ILE A 184 14.95 -1.84 3.24
CA ILE A 184 14.87 -2.90 2.23
C ILE A 184 15.66 -2.51 0.97
N ASN A 185 15.62 -1.23 0.58
CA ASN A 185 16.33 -0.74 -0.59
C ASN A 185 17.83 -0.56 -0.36
N SER A 186 18.26 -0.21 0.86
CA SER A 186 19.66 0.07 1.18
C SER A 186 20.45 -1.09 1.80
N VAL A 187 19.78 -2.07 2.42
CA VAL A 187 20.44 -3.15 3.20
C VAL A 187 20.03 -4.53 2.69
N GLU A 188 20.96 -5.20 1.99
CA GLU A 188 20.71 -6.49 1.36
C GLU A 188 20.30 -7.59 2.35
N SER A 189 20.91 -7.64 3.55
CA SER A 189 20.57 -8.64 4.56
C SER A 189 19.13 -8.53 5.06
N VAL A 190 18.64 -7.29 5.20
CA VAL A 190 17.24 -7.00 5.57
C VAL A 190 16.30 -7.47 4.46
N ARG A 191 16.58 -7.08 3.21
CA ARG A 191 15.80 -7.49 2.04
C ARG A 191 15.72 -9.02 1.92
N ARG A 192 16.85 -9.71 1.98
CA ARG A 192 16.91 -11.17 1.86
C ARG A 192 16.08 -11.86 2.93
N LYS A 193 16.20 -11.44 4.20
CA LYS A 193 15.45 -12.04 5.31
C LYS A 193 13.95 -11.76 5.20
N LEU A 194 13.57 -10.57 4.76
CA LEU A 194 12.18 -10.21 4.52
C LEU A 194 11.58 -11.02 3.36
N ASP A 195 12.30 -11.15 2.25
CA ASP A 195 11.87 -11.93 1.08
C ASP A 195 11.69 -13.41 1.45
N GLU A 196 12.63 -14.02 2.18
CA GLU A 196 12.53 -15.40 2.67
C GLU A 196 11.25 -15.65 3.48
N VAL A 197 11.00 -14.84 4.52
CA VAL A 197 9.84 -15.00 5.40
C VAL A 197 8.53 -14.66 4.67
N SER A 198 8.54 -13.60 3.84
CA SER A 198 7.36 -13.17 3.11
C SER A 198 6.93 -14.19 2.05
N MET A 199 7.86 -14.80 1.31
CA MET A 199 7.54 -15.86 0.35
C MET A 199 6.83 -17.02 1.04
N LYS A 200 7.35 -17.46 2.18
CA LYS A 200 6.76 -18.56 2.96
C LYS A 200 5.31 -18.24 3.38
N ARG A 201 5.06 -17.01 3.84
CA ARG A 201 3.72 -16.56 4.24
C ARG A 201 2.78 -16.35 3.06
N VAL A 202 3.27 -15.85 1.93
CA VAL A 202 2.48 -15.69 0.69
C VAL A 202 2.02 -17.05 0.18
N VAL A 203 2.89 -18.06 0.12
CA VAL A 203 2.52 -19.43 -0.31
C VAL A 203 1.43 -19.99 0.61
N ARG A 204 1.61 -19.90 1.93
CA ARG A 204 0.62 -20.36 2.91
C ARG A 204 -0.73 -19.65 2.74
N ASN A 205 -0.72 -18.32 2.71
CA ASN A 205 -1.96 -17.54 2.63
C ASN A 205 -2.70 -17.71 1.30
N CYS A 206 -1.96 -17.87 0.19
CA CYS A 206 -2.56 -17.99 -1.14
C CYS A 206 -3.08 -19.40 -1.42
N LEU A 207 -2.34 -20.44 -1.03
CA LEU A 207 -2.68 -21.83 -1.33
C LEU A 207 -3.58 -22.43 -0.25
N THR A 208 -3.04 -22.64 0.93
CA THR A 208 -3.78 -23.14 2.09
C THR A 208 -3.02 -22.87 3.39
N ASN A 209 -3.76 -22.46 4.41
CA ASN A 209 -3.24 -22.20 5.74
C ASN A 209 -2.84 -23.47 6.49
N THR A 210 -3.24 -24.66 6.01
CA THR A 210 -3.00 -25.96 6.64
C THR A 210 -1.82 -26.73 6.03
N LEU A 211 -1.08 -26.15 5.07
CA LEU A 211 0.01 -26.85 4.39
C LEU A 211 1.13 -27.23 5.38
N PRO A 212 1.53 -28.51 5.47
CA PRO A 212 2.64 -28.93 6.32
C PRO A 212 3.94 -28.20 5.98
N GLU A 213 4.77 -27.96 7.01
CA GLU A 213 6.06 -27.27 6.85
C GLU A 213 7.00 -27.94 5.86
N SER A 214 7.00 -29.28 5.78
CA SER A 214 7.80 -30.04 4.81
C SER A 214 7.41 -29.74 3.36
N GLU A 215 6.11 -29.72 3.05
CA GLU A 215 5.59 -29.42 1.71
C GLU A 215 5.76 -27.94 1.35
N LEU A 216 5.56 -27.04 2.32
CA LEU A 216 5.82 -25.62 2.14
C LEU A 216 7.29 -25.34 1.79
N ASN A 217 8.21 -25.94 2.54
CA ASN A 217 9.64 -25.81 2.25
C ASN A 217 10.01 -26.47 0.91
N TYR A 218 9.32 -27.53 0.51
CA TYR A 218 9.50 -28.16 -0.80
C TYR A 218 9.06 -27.24 -1.95
N LEU A 219 7.88 -26.61 -1.85
CA LEU A 219 7.39 -25.64 -2.84
C LEU A 219 8.34 -24.44 -3.00
N LEU A 220 8.96 -24.01 -1.91
CA LEU A 220 9.89 -22.88 -1.93
C LEU A 220 11.25 -23.20 -2.57
N LYS A 221 11.55 -24.48 -2.88
CA LYS A 221 12.80 -24.85 -3.56
C LYS A 221 12.86 -24.21 -4.94
N GLY A 222 13.81 -23.29 -5.10
CA GLY A 222 13.98 -22.57 -6.36
C GLY A 222 12.84 -21.62 -6.71
N ALA A 223 11.99 -21.28 -5.74
CA ALA A 223 11.02 -20.21 -5.87
C ALA A 223 11.75 -18.87 -6.04
N THR A 224 11.22 -18.00 -6.90
CA THR A 224 11.84 -16.71 -7.21
C THR A 224 10.81 -15.60 -7.17
N ILE A 225 11.25 -14.42 -6.75
CA ILE A 225 10.45 -13.20 -6.87
C ILE A 225 10.70 -12.59 -8.26
N LYS A 226 9.63 -12.39 -9.02
CA LYS A 226 9.67 -11.67 -10.31
C LYS A 226 8.93 -10.34 -10.18
N ARG A 227 9.45 -9.29 -10.81
CA ARG A 227 8.87 -7.94 -10.81
C ARG A 227 8.51 -7.52 -12.23
N TYR A 228 7.37 -6.86 -12.35
CA TYR A 228 6.75 -6.46 -13.62
C TYR A 228 6.27 -5.01 -13.51
N LYS A 229 6.50 -4.21 -14.55
CA LYS A 229 5.87 -2.90 -14.70
C LYS A 229 4.44 -3.07 -15.22
N ALA A 230 3.63 -2.02 -15.07
CA ALA A 230 2.30 -1.99 -15.67
C ALA A 230 2.40 -2.21 -17.20
N GLY A 231 1.58 -3.11 -17.73
CA GLY A 231 1.58 -3.51 -19.13
C GLY A 231 2.47 -4.70 -19.48
N ASP A 232 3.41 -5.10 -18.63
CA ASP A 232 4.30 -6.22 -18.91
C ASP A 232 3.52 -7.55 -18.98
N VAL A 233 3.87 -8.40 -19.95
CA VAL A 233 3.31 -9.75 -20.09
C VAL A 233 4.03 -10.71 -19.16
N ILE A 234 3.26 -11.46 -18.37
CA ILE A 234 3.77 -12.47 -17.44
C ILE A 234 3.89 -13.82 -18.16
N PHE A 235 2.86 -14.19 -18.92
CA PHE A 235 2.85 -15.30 -19.88
C PHE A 235 1.76 -15.08 -20.92
N ASN A 236 1.91 -15.70 -22.09
CA ASN A 236 0.93 -15.67 -23.17
C ASN A 236 0.02 -16.90 -23.16
N GLN A 237 -1.17 -16.74 -23.73
CA GLN A 237 -2.00 -17.86 -24.14
C GLN A 237 -1.20 -18.80 -25.06
N GLY A 238 -1.25 -20.10 -24.79
CA GLY A 238 -0.54 -21.13 -25.54
C GLY A 238 0.87 -21.44 -25.01
N ASP A 239 1.41 -20.67 -24.08
CA ASP A 239 2.71 -20.97 -23.47
C ASP A 239 2.65 -22.29 -22.67
N LYS A 240 3.78 -22.99 -22.57
CA LYS A 240 3.92 -24.13 -21.65
C LYS A 240 3.93 -23.62 -20.21
N ALA A 241 3.30 -24.37 -19.30
CA ALA A 241 3.37 -24.06 -17.88
C ALA A 241 4.79 -24.20 -17.33
N ASP A 242 5.34 -23.09 -16.82
CA ASP A 242 6.63 -22.98 -16.12
C ASP A 242 6.46 -22.99 -14.58
N GLY A 243 5.27 -22.67 -14.10
CA GLY A 243 4.98 -22.67 -12.67
C GLY A 243 3.64 -22.06 -12.27
N LEU A 244 3.48 -21.87 -10.97
CA LEU A 244 2.35 -21.19 -10.34
C LEU A 244 2.81 -19.81 -9.85
N TYR A 245 2.03 -18.78 -10.16
CA TYR A 245 2.37 -17.41 -9.81
C TYR A 245 1.48 -16.92 -8.66
N LEU A 246 2.09 -16.52 -7.55
CA LEU A 246 1.40 -15.99 -6.38
C LEU A 246 1.61 -14.49 -6.34
N ILE A 247 0.54 -13.70 -6.34
CA ILE A 247 0.63 -12.24 -6.38
C ILE A 247 0.88 -11.71 -4.97
N ARG A 248 2.06 -11.12 -4.73
CA ARG A 248 2.42 -10.53 -3.42
C ARG A 248 2.30 -9.01 -3.37
N ARG A 249 2.30 -8.35 -4.52
CA ARG A 249 2.06 -6.90 -4.70
C ARG A 249 1.50 -6.66 -6.10
N GLY A 250 0.61 -5.69 -6.25
CA GLY A 250 0.04 -5.28 -7.54
C GLY A 250 -1.14 -6.15 -7.98
N SER A 251 -1.41 -6.11 -9.29
CA SER A 251 -2.60 -6.67 -9.91
C SER A 251 -2.35 -7.10 -11.36
N ILE A 252 -3.13 -8.09 -11.83
CA ILE A 252 -2.96 -8.74 -13.12
C ILE A 252 -4.30 -8.82 -13.85
N ILE A 253 -4.30 -8.48 -15.14
CA ILE A 253 -5.40 -8.73 -16.07
C ILE A 253 -5.17 -10.06 -16.77
N ILE A 254 -6.20 -10.91 -16.81
CA ILE A 254 -6.25 -12.13 -17.61
C ILE A 254 -7.09 -11.85 -18.85
N SER A 255 -6.51 -12.08 -20.03
CA SER A 255 -7.19 -11.89 -21.31
C SER A 255 -7.03 -13.09 -22.24
N ARG A 256 -7.98 -13.29 -23.16
CA ARG A 256 -7.92 -14.33 -24.18
C ARG A 256 -8.20 -13.73 -25.55
N LYS A 257 -7.50 -14.22 -26.58
CA LYS A 257 -7.78 -13.81 -27.96
C LYS A 257 -8.87 -14.70 -28.56
N ILE A 258 -10.04 -14.12 -28.84
CA ILE A 258 -11.18 -14.80 -29.47
C ILE A 258 -11.57 -14.03 -30.74
N GLY A 259 -11.60 -14.72 -31.89
CA GLY A 259 -11.97 -14.09 -33.16
C GLY A 259 -11.09 -12.88 -33.56
N GLY A 260 -9.82 -12.87 -33.13
CA GLY A 260 -8.88 -11.77 -33.39
C GLY A 260 -8.95 -10.61 -32.40
N LYS A 261 -9.96 -10.54 -31.52
CA LYS A 261 -10.09 -9.52 -30.47
C LYS A 261 -9.58 -10.03 -29.14
N GLU A 262 -8.97 -9.16 -28.35
CA GLU A 262 -8.53 -9.46 -26.99
C GLU A 262 -9.69 -9.20 -26.03
N GLU A 263 -10.11 -10.24 -25.34
CA GLU A 263 -11.21 -10.22 -24.37
C GLU A 263 -10.65 -10.36 -22.95
N VAL A 264 -10.98 -9.44 -22.05
CA VAL A 264 -10.54 -9.51 -20.64
C VAL A 264 -11.49 -10.43 -19.87
N LEU A 265 -10.93 -11.53 -19.37
CA LEU A 265 -11.65 -12.57 -18.64
C LEU A 265 -11.78 -12.25 -17.14
N SER A 266 -10.69 -11.77 -16.52
CA SER A 266 -10.69 -11.48 -15.09
C SER A 266 -9.58 -10.51 -14.69
N TYR A 267 -9.74 -9.94 -13.49
CA TYR A 267 -8.76 -9.11 -12.81
C TYR A 267 -8.39 -9.78 -11.49
N ILE A 268 -7.09 -10.02 -11.27
CA ILE A 268 -6.57 -10.76 -10.13
C ILE A 268 -5.67 -9.84 -9.31
N VAL A 269 -5.97 -9.71 -8.02
CA VAL A 269 -5.25 -8.84 -7.07
C VAL A 269 -4.37 -9.65 -6.12
N THR A 270 -3.43 -8.96 -5.45
CA THR A 270 -2.58 -9.51 -4.40
C THR A 270 -3.33 -10.36 -3.37
N GLY A 271 -2.71 -11.45 -2.92
CA GLY A 271 -3.32 -12.48 -2.06
C GLY A 271 -3.99 -13.61 -2.84
N ASN A 272 -4.01 -13.51 -4.18
CA ASN A 272 -4.45 -14.57 -5.07
C ASN A 272 -3.26 -15.12 -5.88
N TYR A 273 -3.55 -16.14 -6.68
CA TYR A 273 -2.61 -16.79 -7.56
C TYR A 273 -3.22 -17.01 -8.95
N LEU A 274 -2.37 -17.32 -9.92
CA LEU A 274 -2.76 -17.64 -11.28
C LEU A 274 -1.85 -18.70 -11.89
N GLY A 275 -2.37 -19.36 -12.92
CA GLY A 275 -1.62 -20.34 -13.71
C GLY A 275 -1.80 -21.79 -13.26
N GLU A 276 -2.68 -22.03 -12.29
CA GLU A 276 -3.05 -23.34 -11.77
C GLU A 276 -3.66 -24.23 -12.85
N MET A 277 -4.46 -23.66 -13.77
CA MET A 277 -5.18 -24.43 -14.80
C MET A 277 -4.24 -25.28 -15.64
N ALA A 278 -3.11 -24.71 -16.05
CA ALA A 278 -2.14 -25.38 -16.92
C ALA A 278 -1.35 -26.46 -16.18
N LEU A 279 -1.20 -26.34 -14.85
CA LEU A 279 -0.56 -27.36 -14.01
C LEU A 279 -1.50 -28.52 -13.70
N VAL A 280 -2.79 -28.24 -13.51
CA VAL A 280 -3.81 -29.26 -13.17
C VAL A 280 -4.29 -30.03 -14.41
N SER A 281 -4.46 -29.34 -15.54
CA SER A 281 -5.01 -29.95 -16.77
C SER A 281 -3.95 -30.49 -17.74
N GLU A 282 -2.67 -30.22 -17.47
CA GLU A 282 -1.53 -30.54 -18.36
C GLU A 282 -1.67 -29.94 -19.77
N ARG A 283 -2.46 -28.86 -19.91
CA ARG A 283 -2.63 -28.11 -21.16
C ARG A 283 -1.79 -26.82 -21.13
N PRO A 284 -1.48 -26.24 -22.31
CA PRO A 284 -0.88 -24.91 -22.36
C PRO A 284 -1.72 -23.84 -21.65
N ARG A 285 -1.11 -22.69 -21.36
CA ARG A 285 -1.78 -21.52 -20.76
C ARG A 285 -3.06 -21.19 -21.54
N SER A 286 -4.20 -21.17 -20.84
CA SER A 286 -5.53 -20.95 -21.45
C SER A 286 -5.81 -19.48 -21.80
N ALA A 287 -4.99 -18.56 -21.31
CA ALA A 287 -5.14 -17.12 -21.44
C ALA A 287 -3.77 -16.43 -21.28
N THR A 288 -3.70 -15.16 -21.67
CA THR A 288 -2.57 -14.26 -21.44
C THR A 288 -2.74 -13.56 -20.09
N ALA A 289 -1.64 -13.42 -19.34
CA ALA A 289 -1.61 -12.65 -18.09
C ALA A 289 -0.72 -11.42 -18.26
N ARG A 290 -1.26 -10.23 -17.96
CA ARG A 290 -0.57 -8.95 -18.06
C ARG A 290 -0.65 -8.18 -16.76
N ALA A 291 0.46 -7.64 -16.29
CA ALA A 291 0.48 -6.77 -15.12
C ALA A 291 -0.38 -5.52 -15.39
N ALA A 292 -1.39 -5.27 -14.56
CA ALA A 292 -2.22 -4.07 -14.66
C ALA A 292 -1.59 -2.88 -13.95
N SER A 293 -0.83 -3.15 -12.89
CA SER A 293 0.00 -2.20 -12.16
C SER A 293 1.39 -2.79 -11.91
N GLU A 294 2.28 -2.01 -11.29
CA GLU A 294 3.56 -2.53 -10.83
C GLU A 294 3.35 -3.75 -9.92
N THR A 295 3.81 -4.91 -10.38
CA THR A 295 3.43 -6.21 -9.81
C THR A 295 4.65 -7.00 -9.40
N GLU A 296 4.59 -7.60 -8.21
CA GLU A 296 5.56 -8.58 -7.76
C GLU A 296 4.88 -9.92 -7.50
N ILE A 297 5.48 -10.98 -8.01
CA ILE A 297 4.97 -12.35 -7.87
C ILE A 297 6.03 -13.27 -7.30
N VAL A 298 5.59 -14.23 -6.48
CA VAL A 298 6.38 -15.40 -6.12
C VAL A 298 6.06 -16.50 -7.13
N LEU A 299 7.05 -16.89 -7.93
CA LEU A 299 6.94 -18.00 -8.88
C LEU A 299 7.37 -19.29 -8.19
N LEU A 300 6.43 -20.23 -8.07
CA LEU A 300 6.70 -21.63 -7.69
C LEU A 300 6.90 -22.46 -8.95
N ARG A 301 7.97 -23.25 -9.01
CA ARG A 301 8.29 -24.06 -10.20
C ARG A 301 7.23 -25.13 -10.47
N ALA A 302 6.92 -25.37 -11.74
CA ALA A 302 5.91 -26.35 -12.14
C ALA A 302 6.18 -27.74 -11.57
N SER A 303 7.42 -28.23 -11.66
CA SER A 303 7.83 -29.54 -11.14
C SER A 303 7.56 -29.68 -9.64
N GLU A 304 7.78 -28.60 -8.89
CA GLU A 304 7.69 -28.63 -7.43
C GLU A 304 6.21 -28.60 -7.02
N VAL A 305 5.41 -27.77 -7.70
CA VAL A 305 3.96 -27.72 -7.50
C VAL A 305 3.32 -29.06 -7.85
N ILE A 306 3.60 -29.63 -9.03
CA ILE A 306 3.03 -30.90 -9.48
C ILE A 306 3.34 -32.02 -8.48
N ALA A 307 4.59 -32.12 -8.03
CA ALA A 307 4.99 -33.13 -7.06
C ALA A 307 4.27 -32.97 -5.69
N VAL A 308 3.94 -31.75 -5.27
CA VAL A 308 3.12 -31.53 -4.07
C VAL A 308 1.65 -31.91 -4.32
N LEU A 309 1.10 -31.59 -5.49
CA LEU A 309 -0.29 -31.95 -5.85
C LEU A 309 -0.49 -33.47 -5.96
N GLU A 310 0.55 -34.24 -6.26
CA GLU A 310 0.50 -35.71 -6.24
C GLU A 310 0.44 -36.28 -4.81
N ARG A 311 1.07 -35.60 -3.86
CA ARG A 311 1.14 -36.03 -2.45
C ARG A 311 0.02 -35.46 -1.59
N ASN A 312 -0.56 -34.33 -1.98
CA ASN A 312 -1.58 -33.61 -1.23
C ASN A 312 -2.87 -33.50 -2.07
N THR A 313 -3.76 -34.46 -1.87
CA THR A 313 -5.05 -34.53 -2.58
C THR A 313 -5.97 -33.37 -2.23
N GLU A 314 -5.93 -32.88 -0.99
CA GLU A 314 -6.74 -31.73 -0.56
C GLU A 314 -6.37 -30.47 -1.36
N LEU A 315 -5.08 -30.17 -1.47
CA LEU A 315 -4.62 -29.02 -2.26
C LEU A 315 -4.95 -29.20 -3.75
N ARG A 316 -4.79 -30.41 -4.28
CA ARG A 316 -5.19 -30.74 -5.67
C ARG A 316 -6.67 -30.47 -5.89
N ASP A 317 -7.54 -30.97 -5.02
CA ASP A 317 -8.99 -30.83 -5.14
C ASP A 317 -9.42 -29.36 -5.05
N GLN A 318 -8.78 -28.57 -4.17
CA GLN A 318 -9.00 -27.12 -4.10
C GLN A 318 -8.64 -26.41 -5.41
N LEU A 319 -7.50 -26.74 -6.03
CA LEU A 319 -7.11 -26.17 -7.32
C LEU A 319 -8.04 -26.63 -8.46
N VAL A 320 -8.46 -27.89 -8.46
CA VAL A 320 -9.41 -28.44 -9.44
C VAL A 320 -10.79 -27.79 -9.32
N LEU A 321 -11.28 -27.55 -8.10
CA LEU A 321 -12.55 -26.88 -7.86
C LEU A 321 -12.53 -25.46 -8.45
N ARG A 322 -11.46 -24.70 -8.18
CA ARG A 322 -11.25 -23.38 -8.76
C ARG A 322 -11.21 -23.41 -10.30
N TYR A 323 -10.54 -24.41 -10.88
CA TYR A 323 -10.56 -24.64 -12.33
C TYR A 323 -11.99 -24.86 -12.87
N ARG A 324 -12.81 -25.65 -12.17
CA ARG A 324 -14.21 -25.91 -12.56
C ARG A 324 -15.07 -24.64 -12.49
N GLU A 325 -14.90 -23.83 -11.45
CA GLU A 325 -15.59 -22.55 -11.31
C GLU A 325 -15.28 -21.61 -12.48
N TYR A 326 -14.00 -21.45 -12.83
CA TYR A 326 -13.61 -20.67 -14.00
C TYR A 326 -14.15 -21.24 -15.30
N ALA A 327 -14.08 -22.55 -15.51
CA ALA A 327 -14.60 -23.19 -16.72
C ALA A 327 -16.14 -23.07 -16.84
N ALA A 328 -16.87 -23.10 -15.72
CA ALA A 328 -18.31 -22.90 -15.69
C ALA A 328 -18.69 -21.45 -15.96
N TYR A 329 -17.92 -20.49 -15.43
CA TYR A 329 -18.09 -19.06 -15.71
C TYR A 329 -17.84 -18.76 -17.20
N ASP A 330 -16.78 -19.31 -17.78
CA ASP A 330 -16.43 -19.17 -19.20
C ASP A 330 -17.55 -19.70 -20.11
N LYS A 331 -18.20 -20.82 -19.76
CA LYS A 331 -19.35 -21.37 -20.50
C LYS A 331 -20.59 -20.48 -20.45
N LYS A 332 -20.94 -19.93 -19.27
CA LYS A 332 -22.10 -19.02 -19.13
C LYS A 332 -21.89 -17.69 -19.86
N ARG A 333 -20.64 -17.25 -19.98
CA ARG A 333 -20.26 -15.99 -20.61
C ARG A 333 -20.40 -15.99 -22.14
N GLY A 334 -20.33 -17.17 -22.77
CA GLY A 334 -20.59 -17.32 -24.21
C GLY A 334 -22.03 -16.96 -24.65
N GLU A 335 -22.96 -16.76 -23.72
CA GLU A 335 -24.39 -16.52 -24.01
C GLU A 335 -24.88 -15.09 -23.68
N GLN A 336 -24.10 -14.25 -22.99
CA GLN A 336 -24.48 -12.86 -22.66
C GLN A 336 -23.56 -11.82 -23.29
N GLN A 337 -24.07 -11.06 -24.27
CA GLN A 337 -23.26 -10.23 -25.17
C GLN A 337 -23.17 -8.73 -24.75
N GLY A 338 -21.96 -8.17 -24.72
CA GLY A 338 -21.64 -6.86 -25.32
C GLY A 338 -21.42 -5.64 -24.42
N LYS A 339 -22.41 -5.22 -23.61
CA LYS A 339 -22.36 -3.91 -22.92
C LYS A 339 -21.70 -3.93 -21.54
N LEU A 340 -22.10 -4.88 -20.69
CA LEU A 340 -21.59 -4.97 -19.31
C LEU A 340 -20.10 -5.30 -19.29
N GLU A 341 -19.66 -6.11 -20.24
CA GLU A 341 -18.27 -6.49 -20.43
C GLU A 341 -17.40 -5.31 -20.88
N SER A 342 -17.87 -4.52 -21.84
CA SER A 342 -17.20 -3.30 -22.29
C SER A 342 -17.02 -2.30 -21.14
N LEU A 343 -18.05 -2.15 -20.29
CA LEU A 343 -17.98 -1.31 -19.10
C LEU A 343 -17.00 -1.87 -18.05
N PHE A 344 -17.04 -3.18 -17.76
CA PHE A 344 -16.10 -3.82 -16.84
C PHE A 344 -14.65 -3.63 -17.30
N ASN A 345 -14.38 -3.90 -18.58
CA ASN A 345 -13.06 -3.73 -19.17
C ASN A 345 -12.58 -2.28 -19.07
N PHE A 346 -13.49 -1.33 -19.32
CA PHE A 346 -13.22 0.09 -19.10
C PHE A 346 -12.83 0.39 -17.65
N LEU A 347 -13.64 -0.02 -16.66
CA LEU A 347 -13.36 0.26 -15.24
C LEU A 347 -12.02 -0.34 -14.80
N ILE A 348 -11.73 -1.58 -15.20
CA ILE A 348 -10.47 -2.24 -14.90
C ILE A 348 -9.28 -1.51 -15.54
N GLN A 349 -9.36 -1.17 -16.83
CA GLN A 349 -8.31 -0.40 -17.51
C GLN A 349 -8.08 0.97 -16.88
N GLN A 350 -9.14 1.57 -16.34
CA GLN A 350 -8.99 2.84 -15.64
C GLN A 350 -8.31 2.69 -14.30
N GLY A 351 -8.12 1.49 -13.73
CA GLY A 351 -7.49 1.25 -12.43
C GLY A 351 -8.48 1.26 -11.26
N VAL A 352 -9.77 1.01 -11.53
CA VAL A 352 -10.80 0.92 -10.48
C VAL A 352 -10.51 -0.22 -9.52
N GLY A 353 -9.92 -1.33 -9.99
CA GLY A 353 -9.60 -2.47 -9.13
C GLY A 353 -8.58 -2.21 -8.01
N GLU A 354 -7.83 -1.09 -8.07
CA GLU A 354 -6.92 -0.66 -6.99
C GLU A 354 -7.48 0.46 -6.12
N ALA A 355 -8.63 1.02 -6.50
CA ALA A 355 -9.29 2.04 -5.71
C ALA A 355 -9.89 1.41 -4.44
N THR A 356 -10.03 2.17 -3.37
CA THR A 356 -10.97 1.78 -2.30
C THR A 356 -12.31 2.48 -2.47
N ASP A 357 -12.32 3.59 -3.18
CA ASP A 357 -13.51 4.41 -3.39
C ASP A 357 -13.36 5.22 -4.67
N VAL A 358 -14.31 5.09 -5.60
CA VAL A 358 -14.31 5.80 -6.89
C VAL A 358 -15.55 6.66 -7.02
N LEU A 359 -15.36 7.94 -7.37
CA LEU A 359 -16.46 8.79 -7.82
C LEU A 359 -16.84 8.39 -9.25
N LEU A 360 -18.09 8.04 -9.44
CA LEU A 360 -18.69 7.71 -10.72
C LEU A 360 -19.90 8.63 -10.93
N ILE A 361 -20.04 9.16 -12.14
CA ILE A 361 -21.19 9.97 -12.53
C ILE A 361 -21.93 9.29 -13.67
N ASP A 362 -23.19 8.94 -13.43
CA ASP A 362 -24.09 8.45 -14.46
C ASP A 362 -24.65 9.62 -15.28
N TYR A 363 -24.13 9.77 -16.50
CA TYR A 363 -24.56 10.80 -17.45
C TYR A 363 -25.95 10.59 -18.02
N SER A 364 -26.58 9.42 -17.83
CA SER A 364 -28.01 9.24 -18.13
C SER A 364 -28.91 9.97 -17.13
N LEU A 365 -28.43 10.17 -15.89
CA LEU A 365 -29.13 10.88 -14.82
C LEU A 365 -28.60 12.31 -14.60
N CYS A 366 -27.38 12.60 -15.05
CA CYS A 366 -26.73 13.89 -14.79
C CYS A 366 -27.32 15.03 -15.62
N ILE A 367 -27.97 15.98 -14.96
CA ILE A 367 -28.50 17.21 -15.58
C ILE A 367 -27.47 18.34 -15.70
N ARG A 368 -26.17 18.06 -15.46
CA ARG A 368 -25.05 19.01 -15.58
C ARG A 368 -25.21 20.32 -14.80
N CYS A 369 -25.87 20.28 -13.64
CA CYS A 369 -26.12 21.46 -12.80
C CYS A 369 -24.89 21.96 -11.99
N ASN A 370 -23.74 21.29 -12.09
CA ASN A 370 -22.47 21.59 -11.38
C ASN A 370 -22.54 21.68 -9.84
N ARG A 371 -23.64 21.23 -9.21
CA ARG A 371 -23.77 21.21 -7.74
C ARG A 371 -22.74 20.32 -7.04
N CYS A 372 -22.26 19.26 -7.69
CA CYS A 372 -21.25 18.38 -7.13
C CYS A 372 -19.89 19.08 -6.95
N GLU A 373 -19.49 19.91 -7.91
CA GLU A 373 -18.27 20.72 -7.83
C GLU A 373 -18.43 21.91 -6.89
N ALA A 374 -19.57 22.62 -6.97
CA ALA A 374 -19.85 23.76 -6.09
C ALA A 374 -19.86 23.35 -4.61
N ALA A 375 -20.54 22.25 -4.27
CA ALA A 375 -20.57 21.76 -2.89
C ALA A 375 -19.20 21.26 -2.41
N CYS A 376 -18.37 20.73 -3.32
CA CYS A 376 -17.00 20.37 -3.02
C CYS A 376 -16.16 21.63 -2.70
N ALA A 377 -16.20 22.64 -3.56
CA ALA A 377 -15.55 23.93 -3.32
C ALA A 377 -15.99 24.56 -1.99
N ASP A 378 -17.30 24.59 -1.71
CA ASP A 378 -17.82 25.11 -0.44
C ASP A 378 -17.27 24.34 0.76
N THR A 379 -17.06 23.04 0.64
CA THR A 379 -16.48 22.22 1.72
C THR A 379 -14.97 22.50 1.88
N HIS A 380 -14.28 22.85 0.80
CA HIS A 380 -12.82 22.94 0.73
C HIS A 380 -12.34 24.35 0.38
N LYS A 381 -12.79 25.34 1.15
CA LYS A 381 -12.31 26.73 1.10
C LYS A 381 -12.34 27.36 -0.30
N GLY A 382 -13.42 27.12 -1.04
CA GLY A 382 -13.66 27.65 -2.38
C GLY A 382 -12.99 26.88 -3.51
N ILE A 383 -12.24 25.80 -3.21
CA ILE A 383 -11.46 25.06 -4.19
C ILE A 383 -12.06 23.66 -4.39
N PRO A 384 -12.63 23.35 -5.55
CA PRO A 384 -13.13 22.00 -5.80
C PRO A 384 -11.96 21.02 -5.93
N LEU A 385 -12.05 19.89 -5.24
CA LEU A 385 -10.98 18.89 -5.19
C LEU A 385 -11.04 17.87 -6.35
N PHE A 386 -11.95 18.08 -7.29
CA PHE A 386 -12.09 17.37 -8.56
C PHE A 386 -12.81 18.28 -9.56
N LYS A 387 -12.79 17.93 -10.84
CA LYS A 387 -13.56 18.59 -11.91
C LYS A 387 -14.51 17.57 -12.54
N ARG A 388 -15.79 17.93 -12.67
CA ARG A 388 -16.84 17.00 -13.18
C ARG A 388 -16.63 16.62 -14.64
N GLU A 389 -16.08 17.53 -15.43
CA GLU A 389 -15.89 17.32 -16.88
C GLU A 389 -14.50 16.77 -17.22
N ALA A 390 -13.56 16.79 -16.26
CA ALA A 390 -12.28 16.12 -16.44
C ALA A 390 -12.46 14.61 -16.31
N GLY A 391 -11.48 13.83 -16.79
CA GLY A 391 -11.52 12.38 -16.69
C GLY A 391 -12.09 11.72 -17.95
N ILE A 392 -12.62 10.50 -17.82
CA ILE A 392 -12.90 9.62 -18.96
C ILE A 392 -14.33 9.06 -18.86
N THR A 393 -14.99 8.95 -20.01
CA THR A 393 -16.37 8.45 -20.12
C THR A 393 -16.44 7.18 -20.97
N HIS A 394 -17.25 6.22 -20.55
CA HIS A 394 -17.62 5.04 -21.33
C HIS A 394 -19.14 4.83 -21.29
N GLY A 395 -19.80 4.98 -22.45
CA GLY A 395 -21.26 4.99 -22.48
C GLY A 395 -21.82 6.16 -21.66
N HIS A 396 -22.65 5.84 -20.67
CA HIS A 396 -23.18 6.83 -19.70
C HIS A 396 -22.35 6.90 -18.40
N VAL A 397 -21.34 6.05 -18.23
CA VAL A 397 -20.53 6.04 -17.01
C VAL A 397 -19.33 6.96 -17.18
N HIS A 398 -19.24 7.96 -16.31
CA HIS A 398 -18.12 8.91 -16.29
C HIS A 398 -17.30 8.80 -15.00
N LEU A 399 -15.98 8.75 -15.14
CA LEU A 399 -15.02 8.77 -14.05
C LEU A 399 -14.29 10.12 -14.02
N PRO A 400 -14.73 11.07 -13.17
CA PRO A 400 -14.03 12.34 -13.01
C PRO A 400 -12.65 12.17 -12.37
N ASN A 401 -11.82 13.21 -12.43
CA ASN A 401 -10.47 13.22 -11.82
C ASN A 401 -10.48 13.34 -10.28
N ALA A 402 -11.50 12.80 -9.62
CA ALA A 402 -11.54 12.70 -8.17
C ALA A 402 -10.55 11.62 -7.67
N CYS A 403 -9.97 11.86 -6.50
CA CYS A 403 -9.09 10.87 -5.89
C CYS A 403 -9.83 9.58 -5.58
N ARG A 404 -9.11 8.47 -5.79
CA ARG A 404 -9.61 7.10 -5.66
C ARG A 404 -9.24 6.40 -4.35
N HIS A 405 -8.53 7.13 -3.48
CA HIS A 405 -8.09 6.66 -2.16
C HIS A 405 -7.39 5.29 -2.19
N CYS A 406 -6.64 5.07 -3.28
CA CYS A 406 -6.11 3.78 -3.70
C CYS A 406 -5.56 2.95 -2.54
N GLU A 407 -5.80 1.65 -2.61
CA GLU A 407 -5.27 0.69 -1.64
C GLU A 407 -3.76 0.84 -1.51
N HIS A 408 -3.07 1.04 -2.64
CA HIS A 408 -1.68 1.50 -2.69
C HIS A 408 -1.60 2.99 -3.08
N PRO A 409 -1.46 3.92 -2.13
CA PRO A 409 -1.45 5.35 -2.43
C PRO A 409 -0.10 5.78 -3.04
N TYR A 410 -0.02 5.77 -4.37
CA TYR A 410 1.15 6.22 -5.13
C TYR A 410 1.63 7.63 -4.74
N CYS A 411 0.69 8.51 -4.36
CA CYS A 411 0.99 9.87 -3.93
C CYS A 411 1.76 9.96 -2.61
N MET A 412 1.72 8.94 -1.75
CA MET A 412 2.44 8.91 -0.47
C MET A 412 3.90 8.46 -0.61
N LEU A 413 4.30 7.93 -1.77
CA LEU A 413 5.61 7.32 -1.96
C LEU A 413 6.76 8.31 -1.75
N ASP A 414 6.58 9.55 -2.20
CA ASP A 414 7.63 10.57 -2.19
C ASP A 414 7.06 11.96 -1.90
N CYS A 415 6.58 12.14 -0.68
CA CYS A 415 6.27 13.46 -0.14
C CYS A 415 7.44 13.92 0.74
N PRO A 416 8.27 14.90 0.30
CA PRO A 416 9.41 15.37 1.08
C PRO A 416 9.05 15.85 2.49
N PRO A 417 8.03 16.71 2.70
CA PRO A 417 7.62 17.12 4.04
C PRO A 417 6.76 16.06 4.75
N ASN A 418 6.48 14.92 4.11
CA ASN A 418 5.71 13.81 4.66
C ASN A 418 4.29 14.18 5.14
N VAL A 419 3.60 15.09 4.44
CA VAL A 419 2.27 15.60 4.84
C VAL A 419 1.09 14.84 4.25
N ILE A 420 1.34 13.79 3.45
CA ILE A 420 0.26 12.97 2.88
C ILE A 420 0.09 11.74 3.76
N HIS A 421 -1.10 11.59 4.34
CA HIS A 421 -1.39 10.55 5.32
C HIS A 421 -2.64 9.77 4.93
N ARG A 422 -2.78 8.59 5.54
CA ARG A 422 -3.99 7.78 5.49
C ARG A 422 -4.62 7.74 6.87
N SER A 423 -5.92 8.02 6.96
CA SER A 423 -6.67 7.90 8.20
C SER A 423 -6.87 6.42 8.58
N VAL A 424 -7.45 6.20 9.75
CA VAL A 424 -7.90 4.87 10.21
C VAL A 424 -9.03 4.28 9.38
N ASN A 425 -9.82 5.10 8.69
CA ASN A 425 -10.92 4.67 7.83
C ASN A 425 -10.49 4.53 6.35
N GLY A 426 -9.23 4.85 6.04
CA GLY A 426 -8.64 4.63 4.73
C GLY A 426 -8.58 5.86 3.83
N GLU A 427 -9.16 6.99 4.23
CA GLU A 427 -9.07 8.20 3.43
C GLU A 427 -7.62 8.69 3.38
N VAL A 428 -7.08 8.80 2.18
CA VAL A 428 -5.79 9.47 1.93
C VAL A 428 -6.03 10.97 1.83
N PHE A 429 -5.30 11.77 2.60
CA PHE A 429 -5.45 13.22 2.67
C PHE A 429 -4.10 13.93 2.76
N ILE A 430 -4.10 15.24 2.51
CA ILE A 430 -2.92 16.11 2.62
C ILE A 430 -3.12 16.98 3.86
N ALA A 431 -2.25 16.85 4.84
CA ALA A 431 -2.18 17.70 6.03
C ALA A 431 -1.48 19.03 5.72
N GLU A 432 -1.45 19.92 6.72
CA GLU A 432 -0.73 21.19 6.62
C GLU A 432 0.79 20.98 6.43
N GLY A 433 1.47 21.97 5.84
CA GLY A 433 2.91 21.91 5.57
C GLY A 433 3.29 21.43 4.16
N CYS A 434 2.35 21.42 3.21
CA CYS A 434 2.69 21.20 1.81
C CYS A 434 3.62 22.32 1.30
N ILE A 435 4.72 21.93 0.65
CA ILE A 435 5.71 22.87 0.08
C ILE A 435 5.55 23.07 -1.45
N GLY A 436 4.52 22.49 -2.05
CA GLY A 436 4.24 22.68 -3.47
C GLY A 436 5.16 21.96 -4.47
N CYS A 437 5.99 21.00 -4.05
CA CYS A 437 6.97 20.34 -4.93
C CYS A 437 6.38 19.56 -6.13
N GLY A 438 5.13 19.11 -6.06
CA GLY A 438 4.45 18.42 -7.16
C GLY A 438 4.74 16.92 -7.32
N ASN A 439 5.62 16.30 -6.52
CA ASN A 439 5.94 14.88 -6.64
C ASN A 439 4.71 13.97 -6.56
N CYS A 440 3.78 14.28 -5.65
CA CYS A 440 2.53 13.52 -5.50
C CYS A 440 1.64 13.60 -6.76
N LYS A 441 1.62 14.74 -7.46
CA LYS A 441 0.91 14.90 -8.74
C LYS A 441 1.52 14.00 -9.80
N ASN A 442 2.84 14.02 -9.95
CA ASN A 442 3.54 13.20 -10.93
C ASN A 442 3.40 11.70 -10.65
N ASN A 443 3.33 11.31 -9.38
CA ASN A 443 3.15 9.91 -8.97
C ASN A 443 1.71 9.41 -9.11
N CYS A 444 0.71 10.28 -9.30
CA CYS A 444 -0.69 9.85 -9.41
C CYS A 444 -1.00 9.40 -10.85
N PRO A 445 -1.27 8.11 -11.11
CA PRO A 445 -1.53 7.63 -12.47
C PRO A 445 -2.92 8.05 -13.01
N TYR A 446 -3.75 8.65 -12.15
CA TYR A 446 -5.15 8.98 -12.43
C TYR A 446 -5.41 10.49 -12.55
N ASP A 447 -4.35 11.31 -12.54
CA ASP A 447 -4.42 12.78 -12.59
C ASP A 447 -5.37 13.38 -11.52
N ALA A 448 -5.42 12.73 -10.35
CA ALA A 448 -6.37 13.07 -9.30
C ALA A 448 -5.83 14.09 -8.26
N ILE A 449 -4.63 14.63 -8.51
CA ILE A 449 -3.97 15.62 -7.66
C ILE A 449 -3.68 16.86 -8.50
N GLN A 450 -4.16 18.01 -8.04
CA GLN A 450 -3.99 19.28 -8.73
C GLN A 450 -3.09 20.20 -7.90
N MET A 451 -2.43 21.16 -8.54
CA MET A 451 -1.68 22.21 -7.85
C MET A 451 -2.51 23.49 -7.87
N ALA A 452 -2.92 23.97 -6.70
CA ALA A 452 -3.79 25.13 -6.57
C ALA A 452 -3.25 26.13 -5.55
N VAL A 453 -3.51 27.40 -5.78
CA VAL A 453 -3.30 28.45 -4.78
C VAL A 453 -4.41 28.31 -3.74
N VAL A 454 -4.03 28.06 -2.49
CA VAL A 454 -4.98 27.96 -1.37
C VAL A 454 -4.98 29.29 -0.65
N ASP A 455 -6.09 30.02 -0.70
CA ASP A 455 -6.25 31.25 0.07
C ASP A 455 -6.44 30.91 1.56
N PRO A 456 -5.49 31.26 2.45
CA PRO A 456 -5.62 31.02 3.88
C PRO A 456 -6.76 31.85 4.51
N ASN A 457 -7.20 32.94 3.86
CA ASN A 457 -8.20 33.88 4.36
C ASN A 457 -9.60 33.66 3.77
N PHE A 458 -9.82 32.56 3.06
CA PHE A 458 -11.12 32.28 2.44
C PHE A 458 -12.27 32.36 3.46
N LYS A 459 -13.24 33.24 3.21
CA LYS A 459 -14.49 33.34 3.97
C LYS A 459 -15.67 33.01 3.07
N LYS A 460 -16.54 32.12 3.53
CA LYS A 460 -17.82 31.88 2.83
C LYS A 460 -18.64 33.17 2.83
N PRO A 461 -19.26 33.53 1.70
CA PRO A 461 -20.17 34.67 1.67
C PRO A 461 -21.33 34.42 2.62
N ASN A 462 -21.70 35.45 3.39
CA ASN A 462 -22.85 35.37 4.30
C ASN A 462 -24.18 35.38 3.50
N LEU A 463 -25.29 35.03 4.16
CA LEU A 463 -26.60 34.91 3.51
C LEU A 463 -27.00 36.18 2.75
N TRP A 464 -26.69 37.36 3.31
CA TRP A 464 -26.96 38.65 2.69
C TRP A 464 -26.10 38.90 1.44
N GLN A 465 -24.81 38.57 1.48
CA GLN A 465 -23.92 38.65 0.32
C GLN A 465 -24.37 37.69 -0.79
N ALA A 466 -24.82 36.48 -0.44
CA ALA A 466 -25.34 35.53 -1.40
C ALA A 466 -26.65 36.01 -2.06
N LEU A 467 -27.57 36.62 -1.29
CA LEU A 467 -28.83 37.19 -1.76
C LEU A 467 -28.64 38.42 -2.67
N LEU A 468 -27.63 39.25 -2.41
CA LEU A 468 -27.32 40.46 -3.18
C LEU A 468 -26.54 40.18 -4.47
N GLY A 469 -26.43 38.91 -4.90
CA GLY A 469 -25.64 38.53 -6.08
C GLY A 469 -24.13 38.76 -5.91
N HIS A 470 -23.68 39.09 -4.69
CA HIS A 470 -22.27 39.18 -4.29
C HIS A 470 -21.73 37.82 -3.83
N ALA A 471 -22.42 36.72 -4.19
CA ALA A 471 -21.81 35.41 -4.18
C ALA A 471 -20.68 35.44 -5.21
N ASN A 472 -19.44 35.69 -4.75
CA ASN A 472 -18.25 35.38 -5.53
C ASN A 472 -18.42 33.97 -6.08
N ARG A 473 -18.76 33.87 -7.37
CA ARG A 473 -18.85 32.60 -8.10
C ARG A 473 -17.43 32.10 -8.32
N GLY A 474 -16.74 31.65 -7.26
CA GLY A 474 -15.49 30.90 -7.33
C GLY A 474 -14.39 31.45 -8.24
N GLY A 475 -14.44 32.73 -8.61
CA GLY A 475 -13.40 33.41 -9.33
C GLY A 475 -12.40 33.86 -8.30
N VAL A 476 -11.33 33.07 -8.12
CA VAL A 476 -10.09 33.59 -7.58
C VAL A 476 -9.80 34.84 -8.42
N GLU A 477 -9.86 36.04 -7.82
CA GLU A 477 -9.31 37.23 -8.47
C GLU A 477 -7.93 36.82 -9.00
N HIS A 478 -7.62 37.16 -10.25
CA HIS A 478 -6.34 36.86 -10.88
C HIS A 478 -5.20 37.54 -10.10
N ILE A 479 -4.83 36.97 -8.95
CA ILE A 479 -3.52 37.16 -8.36
C ILE A 479 -2.60 36.48 -9.36
N SER A 480 -1.66 37.25 -9.91
CA SER A 480 -0.64 36.73 -10.82
C SER A 480 -0.10 35.41 -10.26
N ASP A 481 -0.24 34.34 -11.05
CA ASP A 481 0.16 32.96 -10.72
C ASP A 481 1.64 32.84 -10.28
N ASP A 482 2.43 33.90 -10.49
CA ASP A 482 3.88 33.93 -10.36
C ASP A 482 4.41 34.20 -8.93
N ILE A 483 3.56 34.51 -7.94
CA ILE A 483 4.04 34.92 -6.59
C ILE A 483 3.55 34.01 -5.45
N LEU A 484 2.42 33.31 -5.61
CA LEU A 484 1.87 32.46 -4.53
C LEU A 484 2.25 30.98 -4.71
N ALA A 485 2.85 30.40 -3.68
CA ALA A 485 3.18 28.98 -3.65
C ALA A 485 1.90 28.13 -3.83
N LYS A 486 1.90 27.25 -4.84
CA LYS A 486 0.79 26.33 -5.09
C LYS A 486 0.91 25.12 -4.17
N ASN A 487 -0.18 24.75 -3.50
CA ASN A 487 -0.26 23.53 -2.73
C ASN A 487 -0.88 22.41 -3.55
N ALA A 488 -0.47 21.18 -3.26
CA ALA A 488 -1.15 20.01 -3.79
C ALA A 488 -2.53 19.89 -3.14
N ILE A 489 -3.55 19.70 -3.95
CA ILE A 489 -4.93 19.45 -3.53
C ILE A 489 -5.41 18.13 -4.13
N LYS A 490 -6.25 17.41 -3.40
CA LYS A 490 -6.91 16.19 -3.87
C LYS A 490 -8.13 15.91 -3.02
N CYS A 491 -9.12 15.21 -3.58
CA CYS A 491 -10.29 14.80 -2.80
C CYS A 491 -9.87 14.03 -1.55
N ASP A 492 -10.39 14.40 -0.39
CA ASP A 492 -10.13 13.79 0.92
C ASP A 492 -11.34 12.99 1.42
N LEU A 493 -12.28 12.66 0.52
CA LEU A 493 -13.58 12.07 0.80
C LEU A 493 -14.46 12.86 1.79
N CYS A 494 -14.16 14.14 1.98
CA CYS A 494 -14.75 14.93 3.06
C CYS A 494 -14.60 14.21 4.41
N LYS A 495 -13.42 13.63 4.70
CA LYS A 495 -13.15 12.79 5.89
C LYS A 495 -13.61 13.39 7.23
N ASP A 496 -13.65 14.71 7.33
CA ASP A 496 -14.06 15.44 8.55
C ASP A 496 -15.58 15.74 8.59
N ASN A 497 -16.34 15.29 7.60
CA ASN A 497 -17.77 15.49 7.47
C ASN A 497 -18.54 14.18 7.70
N LEU A 498 -19.25 14.09 8.82
CA LEU A 498 -20.02 12.90 9.19
C LEU A 498 -21.14 12.55 8.20
N SER A 499 -21.61 13.50 7.40
CA SER A 499 -22.61 13.22 6.36
C SER A 499 -22.00 12.60 5.09
N GLY A 500 -20.68 12.41 5.02
CA GLY A 500 -19.97 11.80 3.89
C GLY A 500 -19.48 12.79 2.81
N PRO A 501 -19.35 12.37 1.54
CA PRO A 501 -18.90 13.22 0.44
C PRO A 501 -19.96 14.25 -0.02
N ALA A 502 -19.61 15.54 0.04
CA ALA A 502 -20.52 16.64 -0.35
C ALA A 502 -20.96 16.56 -1.82
N CYS A 503 -20.10 16.08 -2.70
CA CYS A 503 -20.37 15.94 -4.14
C CYS A 503 -21.48 14.93 -4.48
N VAL A 504 -21.63 13.88 -3.66
CA VAL A 504 -22.70 12.87 -3.79
C VAL A 504 -23.98 13.44 -3.21
N ARG A 505 -23.94 13.94 -1.97
CA ARG A 505 -25.13 14.49 -1.28
C ARG A 505 -25.78 15.65 -2.02
N SER A 506 -25.01 16.48 -2.71
CA SER A 506 -25.54 17.65 -3.41
C SER A 506 -26.13 17.32 -4.80
N CYS A 507 -26.01 16.07 -5.25
CA CYS A 507 -26.51 15.64 -6.55
C CYS A 507 -28.05 15.47 -6.50
N PRO A 508 -28.82 16.33 -7.19
CA PRO A 508 -30.29 16.31 -7.09
C PRO A 508 -30.93 15.10 -7.77
N THR A 509 -30.21 14.42 -8.67
CA THR A 509 -30.72 13.28 -9.45
C THR A 509 -30.12 11.94 -9.01
N GLY A 510 -29.24 11.94 -8.00
CA GLY A 510 -28.51 10.73 -7.60
C GLY A 510 -27.47 10.26 -8.63
N ALA A 511 -27.16 11.06 -9.65
CA ALA A 511 -26.21 10.70 -10.70
C ALA A 511 -24.77 10.51 -10.21
N ALA A 512 -24.35 11.19 -9.14
CA ALA A 512 -22.99 11.09 -8.60
C ALA A 512 -22.95 10.09 -7.44
N LEU A 513 -22.10 9.08 -7.54
CA LEU A 513 -22.00 7.95 -6.60
C LEU A 513 -20.55 7.71 -6.22
N ARG A 514 -20.28 7.39 -4.95
CA ARG A 514 -19.03 6.76 -4.54
C ARG A 514 -19.26 5.26 -4.46
N VAL A 515 -18.38 4.48 -5.08
CA VAL A 515 -18.48 3.01 -5.15
C VAL A 515 -17.14 2.38 -4.83
N SER A 516 -17.15 1.28 -4.08
CA SER A 516 -15.98 0.42 -3.92
C SER A 516 -15.87 -0.55 -5.11
N PRO A 517 -14.66 -1.09 -5.40
CA PRO A 517 -14.52 -2.16 -6.40
C PRO A 517 -15.34 -3.40 -6.06
N GLU A 518 -15.50 -3.71 -4.78
CA GLU A 518 -16.31 -4.82 -4.28
C GLU A 518 -17.78 -4.64 -4.68
N ASP A 519 -18.35 -3.46 -4.44
CA ASP A 519 -19.75 -3.13 -4.80
C ASP A 519 -19.98 -3.22 -6.30
N LEU A 520 -19.01 -2.75 -7.09
CA LEU A 520 -19.04 -2.84 -8.55
C LEU A 520 -19.01 -4.29 -9.03
N SER A 521 -18.21 -5.14 -8.38
CA SER A 521 -18.10 -6.56 -8.74
C SER A 521 -19.36 -7.36 -8.41
N GLN A 522 -20.06 -7.05 -7.31
CA GLN A 522 -21.31 -7.69 -6.92
C GLN A 522 -22.48 -7.26 -7.81
N THR A 523 -22.59 -5.96 -8.07
CA THR A 523 -23.57 -5.38 -9.00
C THR A 523 -23.40 -5.96 -10.41
N MET A 524 -22.16 -6.19 -10.86
CA MET A 524 -21.89 -6.79 -12.17
C MET A 524 -22.03 -8.33 -12.21
N ARG A 525 -22.01 -9.02 -11.06
CA ARG A 525 -22.29 -10.47 -10.96
C ARG A 525 -23.79 -10.78 -10.89
N GLY A 526 -24.67 -9.77 -11.01
CA GLY A 526 -26.11 -9.95 -11.04
C GLY A 526 -26.73 -10.20 -9.65
N SER A 527 -26.02 -9.90 -8.57
CA SER A 527 -26.60 -9.86 -7.23
C SER A 527 -27.06 -8.43 -6.98
N SER A 528 -28.37 -8.22 -6.83
CA SER A 528 -28.95 -6.94 -6.47
C SER A 528 -28.36 -6.46 -5.15
N VAL A 529 -27.66 -5.32 -5.17
CA VAL A 529 -27.30 -4.59 -3.95
C VAL A 529 -28.61 -4.02 -3.40
N GLU A 530 -29.16 -4.64 -2.37
CA GLU A 530 -30.12 -3.96 -1.50
C GLU A 530 -29.35 -2.87 -0.78
N ALA A 531 -29.68 -1.62 -1.08
CA ALA A 531 -29.15 -0.46 -0.37
C ALA A 531 -29.73 -0.48 1.05
N GLU A 532 -28.87 -0.54 2.06
CA GLU A 532 -29.22 -0.17 3.45
C GLU A 532 -29.28 1.36 3.60
#